data_AF-A0A355PG34-F1
#
_entry.id   AF-A0A355PG34-F1
#
_cell.length_a   1.000
_cell.length_b   1.000
_cell.length_c   1.000
_cell.angle_alpha   90.00
_cell.angle_beta   90.00
_cell.angle_gamma   90.00
#
_symmetry.space_group_name_H-M   'P 1'
#
loop_
_entity.id
_entity.type
_entity.pdbx_description
1 polymer ?
#
loop_
_entity_poly.entity_id
_entity_poly.type
_entity_poly.pdbx_seq_one_letter_code
_entity_poly.pdbx_strand_id
1 'polypeptide(L)'
;MAHADTRLEQLRELPLTNEDKRYITHCLNEGRVEDAEPVLAAYASCWATAADGAPGRMRDNAGRRAANTFLREALGVDGPASPR
;
A
#
# COMPACT_ATOMS: atom_id res chain seq x y z
N MET A 1 7.02 17.74 12.58
CA MET A 1 5.95 17.87 11.58
C MET A 1 6.15 16.76 10.57
N ALA A 2 5.24 15.80 10.48
CA ALA A 2 5.34 14.76 9.45
C ALA A 2 5.07 15.44 8.11
N HIS A 3 6.08 15.59 7.27
CA HIS A 3 5.85 15.94 5.87
C HIS A 3 4.89 14.88 5.32
N ALA A 4 3.67 15.27 5.01
CA ALA A 4 2.78 14.43 4.22
C ALA A 4 3.56 14.14 2.95
N ASP A 5 3.92 12.88 2.77
CA ASP A 5 4.72 12.44 1.64
C ASP A 5 3.87 12.69 0.40
N THR A 6 4.20 13.74 -0.37
CA THR A 6 3.38 14.24 -1.49
C THR A 6 3.15 13.16 -2.55
N ARG A 7 4.03 12.15 -2.58
CA ARG A 7 3.88 10.93 -3.38
C ARG A 7 2.55 10.20 -3.09
N LEU A 8 2.08 10.20 -1.84
CA LEU A 8 0.87 9.50 -1.41
C LEU A 8 -0.44 10.22 -1.77
N GLU A 9 -0.40 11.46 -2.30
CA GLU A 9 -1.61 12.16 -2.77
C GLU A 9 -2.38 11.36 -3.83
N GLN A 10 -1.69 10.51 -4.59
CA GLN A 10 -2.27 9.62 -5.57
C GLN A 10 -3.20 8.56 -4.95
N LEU A 11 -3.01 8.25 -3.66
CA LEU A 11 -3.81 7.28 -2.92
C LEU A 11 -4.92 7.92 -2.08
N ARG A 12 -5.15 9.24 -2.21
CA ARG A 12 -6.07 9.99 -1.32
C ARG A 12 -7.51 9.48 -1.33
N GLU A 13 -7.93 8.85 -2.43
CA GLU A 13 -9.28 8.30 -2.61
C GLU A 13 -9.44 6.93 -1.90
N LEU A 14 -8.33 6.31 -1.47
CA LEU A 14 -8.37 5.06 -0.73
C LEU A 14 -8.57 5.33 0.77
N PRO A 15 -9.31 4.47 1.49
CA PRO A 15 -9.55 4.60 2.94
C PRO A 15 -8.31 4.18 3.75
N LEU A 16 -7.15 4.81 3.49
CA LEU A 16 -5.89 4.52 4.16
C LEU A 16 -5.80 5.22 5.52
N THR A 17 -5.46 4.44 6.54
CA THR A 17 -5.16 4.96 7.87
C THR A 17 -3.78 5.64 7.89
N ASN A 18 -3.49 6.37 8.97
CA ASN A 18 -2.14 6.94 9.17
C ASN A 18 -1.06 5.87 9.28
N GLU A 19 -1.40 4.68 9.79
CA GLU A 19 -0.49 3.54 9.87
C GLU A 19 -0.18 2.98 8.48
N ASP A 20 -1.20 2.83 7.63
CA ASP A 20 -1.04 2.42 6.23
C ASP A 20 -0.09 3.37 5.49
N LYS A 21 -0.30 4.68 5.63
CA LYS A 21 0.54 5.70 4.99
C LYS A 21 2.00 5.60 5.46
N ARG A 22 2.24 5.41 6.76
CA ARG A 22 3.59 5.22 7.31
C ARG A 22 4.24 3.95 6.75
N TYR A 23 3.49 2.86 6.66
CA TYR A 23 3.98 1.60 6.11
C TYR A 23 4.37 1.73 4.64
N ILE A 24 3.51 2.35 3.81
CA ILE A 24 3.80 2.57 2.38
C ILE A 24 5.04 3.45 2.22
N THR A 25 5.13 4.57 2.94
CA THR A 25 6.32 5.43 2.93
C THR A 25 7.57 4.66 3.33
N HIS A 26 7.50 3.82 4.36
CA HIS A 26 8.63 2.98 4.77
C HIS A 26 9.07 2.03 3.65
N CYS A 27 8.13 1.30 3.02
CA CYS A 27 8.46 0.40 1.92
C CYS A 27 9.08 1.13 0.72
N LEU A 28 8.54 2.29 0.33
CA LEU A 28 9.10 3.10 -0.77
C LEU A 28 10.54 3.54 -0.47
N ASN A 29 10.83 3.92 0.78
CA ASN A 29 12.16 4.34 1.20
C ASN A 29 13.15 3.16 1.27
N GLU A 30 12.75 2.03 1.84
CA GLU A 30 13.57 0.81 1.91
C GLU A 30 13.88 0.24 0.52
N GLY A 31 12.87 0.18 -0.35
CA GLY A 31 13.02 -0.24 -1.75
C GLY A 31 13.80 0.76 -2.62
N ARG A 32 14.23 1.90 -2.05
CA ARG A 32 14.95 2.99 -2.73
C ARG A 32 14.25 3.43 -4.03
N VAL A 33 12.92 3.53 -3.96
CA VAL A 33 12.09 3.85 -5.13
C VAL A 33 12.29 5.32 -5.52
N GLU A 34 12.95 5.54 -6.65
CA GLU A 34 13.17 6.88 -7.21
C GLU A 34 11.88 7.45 -7.84
N ASP A 35 11.13 6.61 -8.56
CA ASP A 35 9.81 6.93 -9.11
C ASP A 35 8.72 6.08 -8.47
N ALA A 36 7.97 6.69 -7.55
CA ALA A 36 6.92 6.02 -6.80
C ALA A 36 5.59 5.92 -7.56
N GLU A 37 5.39 6.70 -8.62
CA GLU A 37 4.13 6.74 -9.36
C GLU A 37 3.69 5.36 -9.90
N PRO A 38 4.52 4.59 -10.64
CA PRO A 38 4.10 3.28 -11.14
C PRO A 38 3.83 2.27 -10.01
N VAL A 39 4.59 2.35 -8.92
CA VAL A 39 4.41 1.48 -7.75
C VAL A 39 3.11 1.78 -7.04
N LEU A 40 2.78 3.06 -6.85
CA LEU A 40 1.55 3.50 -6.19
C LEU A 40 0.30 3.28 -7.05
N ALA A 41 0.41 3.44 -8.38
CA ALA A 41 -0.66 3.09 -9.30
C ALA A 41 -0.97 1.59 -9.25
N ALA A 42 0.06 0.74 -9.24
CA ALA A 42 -0.11 -0.70 -9.10
C ALA A 42 -0.67 -1.07 -7.71
N TYR A 43 -0.22 -0.42 -6.64
CA TYR A 43 -0.79 -0.56 -5.30
C TYR A 43 -2.30 -0.29 -5.29
N ALA A 44 -2.74 0.83 -5.88
CA ALA A 44 -4.15 1.19 -5.97
C ALA A 44 -4.96 0.19 -6.81
N SER A 45 -4.38 -0.31 -7.90
CA SER A 45 -5.00 -1.35 -8.74
C SER A 45 -5.21 -2.64 -7.95
N CYS A 46 -4.18 -3.15 -7.27
CA CYS A 46 -4.27 -4.34 -6.43
C CYS A 46 -5.30 -4.18 -5.31
N TRP A 47 -5.37 -2.98 -4.70
CA TRP A 47 -6.39 -2.67 -3.70
C TRP A 47 -7.80 -2.80 -4.29
N ALA A 48 -8.06 -2.13 -5.41
CA ALA A 48 -9.38 -2.09 -6.03
C ALA A 48 -9.86 -3.48 -6.46
N THR A 49 -8.99 -4.27 -7.10
CA THR A 49 -9.30 -5.64 -7.53
C THR A 49 -9.67 -6.53 -6.35
N ALA A 50 -8.92 -6.48 -5.25
CA ALA A 50 -9.22 -7.30 -4.07
C ALA A 50 -10.45 -6.80 -3.31
N ALA A 51 -10.65 -5.49 -3.24
CA ALA A 51 -11.83 -4.90 -2.61
C ALA A 51 -13.11 -5.21 -3.39
N ASP A 52 -13.07 -5.33 -4.72
CA ASP A 52 -14.24 -5.67 -5.54
C ASP A 52 -14.72 -7.12 -5.33
N GLY A 53 -13.78 -8.06 -5.13
CA GLY A 53 -14.10 -9.46 -4.85
C GLY A 53 -14.53 -9.76 -3.41
N ALA A 54 -14.51 -8.78 -2.50
CA ALA A 54 -14.74 -9.00 -1.08
C ALA A 54 -16.13 -8.53 -0.60
N PRO A 55 -16.75 -9.21 0.40
CA PRO A 55 -17.98 -8.75 1.02
C PRO A 55 -17.82 -7.37 1.66
N GLY A 56 -18.87 -6.53 1.67
CA GLY A 56 -18.82 -5.11 2.06
C GLY A 56 -17.95 -4.76 3.27
N ARG A 57 -18.12 -5.46 4.40
CA ARG A 57 -17.34 -5.23 5.63
C ARG A 57 -15.86 -5.63 5.56
N MET A 58 -15.46 -6.38 4.54
CA MET A 58 -14.11 -6.91 4.33
C MET A 58 -13.37 -6.22 3.19
N ARG A 59 -14.03 -5.35 2.41
CA ARG A 59 -13.44 -4.71 1.22
C ARG A 59 -12.13 -4.00 1.52
N ASP A 60 -12.11 -3.17 2.57
CA ASP A 60 -10.92 -2.40 2.92
C ASP A 60 -9.77 -3.29 3.40
N ASN A 61 -10.07 -4.32 4.20
CA ASN A 61 -9.05 -5.26 4.67
C ASN A 61 -8.50 -6.14 3.54
N ALA A 62 -9.37 -6.54 2.61
CA ALA A 62 -8.97 -7.31 1.42
C ALA A 62 -8.07 -6.46 0.51
N GLY A 63 -8.47 -5.22 0.23
CA GLY A 63 -7.66 -4.26 -0.50
C GLY A 63 -6.30 -4.04 0.14
N ARG A 64 -6.25 -3.81 1.45
CA ARG A 64 -5.01 -3.59 2.22
C ARG A 64 -4.06 -4.76 2.12
N ARG A 65 -4.57 -5.97 2.34
CA ARG A 65 -3.75 -7.18 2.29
C ARG A 65 -3.17 -7.41 0.90
N ALA A 66 -3.96 -7.26 -0.15
CA ALA A 66 -3.49 -7.43 -1.51
C ALA A 66 -2.44 -6.38 -1.89
N ALA A 67 -2.75 -5.10 -1.66
CA ALA A 67 -1.87 -3.99 -2.01
C ALA A 67 -0.56 -4.00 -1.21
N ASN A 68 -0.60 -4.29 0.10
CA ASN A 68 0.62 -4.44 0.92
C ASN A 68 1.44 -5.67 0.54
N THR A 69 0.82 -6.74 0.06
CA THR A 69 1.56 -7.92 -0.44
C THR A 69 2.29 -7.57 -1.73
N PHE A 70 1.59 -6.98 -2.69
CA PHE A 70 2.22 -6.45 -3.92
C PHE A 70 3.37 -5.50 -3.58
N LEU A 71 3.18 -4.54 -2.68
CA LEU A 71 4.20 -3.56 -2.33
C LEU A 71 5.47 -4.20 -1.76
N ARG A 72 5.31 -5.22 -0.91
CA ARG A 72 6.45 -5.98 -0.36
C ARG A 72 7.20 -6.74 -1.45
N GLU A 73 6.46 -7.45 -2.31
CA GLU A 73 7.05 -8.26 -3.38
C GLU A 73 7.75 -7.39 -4.43
N ALA A 74 7.12 -6.30 -4.84
CA ALA A 74 7.66 -5.38 -5.84
C ALA A 74 8.94 -4.68 -5.37
N LEU A 75 9.04 -4.41 -4.06
CA LEU A 75 10.14 -3.63 -3.49
C LEU A 75 11.17 -4.48 -2.75
N GLY A 76 10.95 -5.80 -2.64
CA GLY A 76 11.84 -6.70 -1.89
C GLY A 76 11.93 -6.36 -0.40
N VAL A 77 10.92 -5.69 0.14
CA VAL A 77 10.89 -5.26 1.54
C VAL A 77 10.33 -6.40 2.37
N ASP A 78 11.23 -7.29 2.78
CA ASP A 78 10.95 -8.35 3.76
C ASP A 78 10.69 -7.71 5.15
N GLY A 79 9.52 -7.11 5.32
CA GLY A 79 8.96 -6.80 6.64
C GLY A 79 8.29 -8.05 7.19
N PRO A 80 8.47 -8.37 8.50
CA PRO A 80 8.29 -9.71 9.04
C PRO A 80 7.01 -10.30 8.49
N ALA A 81 7.15 -11.34 7.68
CA ALA A 81 6.08 -12.27 7.46
C ALA A 81 5.64 -12.69 8.86
N SER A 82 4.55 -12.12 9.39
CA SER A 82 3.90 -12.71 10.56
C SER A 82 3.58 -14.13 10.15
N PRO A 83 4.29 -15.13 10.68
CA PRO A 83 3.95 -16.51 10.44
C PRO A 83 2.80 -16.79 11.39
N ARG A 84 1.62 -17.01 10.81
CA ARG A 84 0.45 -17.68 11.43
C ARG A 84 -0.39 -16.84 12.39
#